data_AF-A0A843KWZ7-F1
#
_entry.id   AF-A0A843KWZ7-F1
#
_cell.length_a   1.000
_cell.length_b   1.000
_cell.length_c   1.000
_cell.angle_alpha   90.00
_cell.angle_beta   90.00
_cell.angle_gamma   90.00
#
_symmetry.space_group_name_H-M   'P 1'
#
loop_
_entity.id
_entity.type
_entity.pdbx_description
1 polymer ?
#
loop_
_entity_poly.entity_id
_entity_poly.type
_entity_poly.pdbx_seq_one_letter_code
_entity_poly.pdbx_strand_id
1 'polypeptide(L)'
;MRHFVRDDTLFLRGRFRAASTGLNGGIADVTTILNHAVPHDFCDEPRRYLDLLVARHGLSREYFGLLTAVEMRHLCVLQYDFVTVFITAGVTNPTPPVDDAPHTINIIVHSREGMCDAALLEMIITVTGAKAQALHDLGYDFPGTTTDAVAVACERDASGVHTYAGTLTEAGRRVHEAVLYGVPEALARHQGKVRRDGPSFFIYSRYGGDHWVEWEKEGCPYYPCHFPGQRCDYCYCPCYPCADEELGEWVESSNGGRVWGCAGCTLLHVPAIADYVKRNPEATLAELKRLRERL
;
A
#
# COMPACT_ATOMS: atom_id res chain seq x y z
N MET A 1 -2.97 -9.73 3.01
CA MET A 1 -3.47 -8.70 2.07
C MET A 1 -2.87 -8.93 0.71
N ARG A 2 -3.64 -8.68 -0.35
CA ARG A 2 -3.16 -8.59 -1.74
C ARG A 2 -3.48 -7.20 -2.27
N HIS A 3 -2.56 -6.60 -3.03
CA HIS A 3 -2.82 -5.33 -3.69
C HIS A 3 -2.46 -5.37 -5.17
N PHE A 4 -3.17 -4.59 -5.98
CA PHE A 4 -2.90 -4.45 -7.41
C PHE A 4 -3.52 -3.16 -7.97
N VAL A 5 -3.00 -2.70 -9.10
CA VAL A 5 -3.57 -1.59 -9.88
C VAL A 5 -4.25 -2.13 -11.12
N ARG A 6 -5.50 -1.73 -11.37
CA ARG A 6 -6.28 -2.04 -12.57
C ARG A 6 -7.27 -0.91 -12.85
N ASP A 7 -7.41 -0.52 -14.11
CA ASP A 7 -8.36 0.52 -14.56
C ASP A 7 -8.32 1.77 -13.65
N ASP A 8 -7.12 2.33 -13.51
CA ASP A 8 -6.83 3.52 -12.68
C ASP A 8 -7.23 3.40 -11.21
N THR A 9 -7.35 2.17 -10.72
CA THR A 9 -7.74 1.88 -9.34
C THR A 9 -6.69 1.01 -8.66
N LEU A 10 -6.19 1.47 -7.51
CA LEU A 10 -5.52 0.61 -6.55
C LEU A 10 -6.58 -0.17 -5.77
N PHE A 11 -6.48 -1.48 -5.75
CA PHE A 11 -7.28 -2.37 -4.92
C PHE A 11 -6.40 -3.02 -3.86
N LEU A 12 -6.85 -3.02 -2.61
CA LEU A 12 -6.36 -3.85 -1.52
C LEU A 12 -7.47 -4.85 -1.15
N ARG A 13 -7.15 -6.15 -1.19
CA ARG A 13 -8.08 -7.25 -0.99
C ARG A 13 -7.63 -8.13 0.18
N GLY A 14 -8.58 -8.52 1.01
CA GLY A 14 -8.33 -9.34 2.20
C GLY A 14 -9.55 -9.38 3.12
N ARG A 15 -9.34 -9.75 4.38
CA ARG A 15 -10.36 -9.61 5.43
C ARG A 15 -9.80 -8.65 6.46
N PHE A 16 -10.28 -7.42 6.47
CA PHE A 16 -9.70 -6.35 7.26
C PHE A 16 -10.63 -5.91 8.37
N ARG A 17 -10.05 -5.53 9.51
CA ARG A 17 -10.64 -4.53 10.40
C ARG A 17 -10.02 -3.19 10.01
N ALA A 18 -10.84 -2.18 9.72
CA ALA A 18 -10.35 -0.93 9.18
C ALA A 18 -11.07 0.31 9.74
N ALA A 19 -10.36 1.44 9.73
CA ALA A 19 -10.90 2.77 9.93
C ALA A 19 -10.59 3.64 8.69
N SER A 20 -11.53 4.45 8.22
CA SER A 20 -11.29 5.35 7.10
C SER A 20 -12.06 6.66 7.19
N THR A 21 -11.46 7.73 6.68
CA THR A 21 -12.10 9.04 6.47
C THR A 21 -12.65 9.21 5.05
N GLY A 22 -12.47 8.22 4.18
CA GLY A 22 -12.94 8.25 2.79
C GLY A 22 -14.43 7.94 2.63
N LEU A 23 -14.83 7.64 1.39
CA LEU A 23 -16.19 7.24 1.05
C LEU A 23 -16.53 5.89 1.69
N ASN A 24 -17.75 5.81 2.22
CA ASN A 24 -18.22 4.74 3.12
C ASN A 24 -17.36 4.57 4.39
N GLY A 25 -16.56 5.58 4.74
CA GLY A 25 -15.69 5.57 5.91
C GLY A 25 -16.43 5.47 7.25
N GLY A 26 -15.64 5.33 8.31
CA GLY A 26 -16.05 4.86 9.63
C GLY A 26 -15.10 3.77 10.11
N ILE A 27 -15.55 2.94 11.05
CA ILE A 27 -14.83 1.74 11.48
C ILE A 27 -15.67 0.52 11.14
N ALA A 28 -15.13 -0.40 10.38
CA ALA A 28 -15.86 -1.58 9.92
C ALA A 28 -14.93 -2.73 9.57
N ASP A 29 -15.53 -3.90 9.43
CA ASP A 29 -14.89 -5.02 8.76
C ASP A 29 -15.14 -4.85 7.25
N VAL A 30 -14.08 -4.90 6.45
CA VAL A 30 -14.16 -4.69 5.00
C VAL A 30 -13.36 -5.74 4.26
N THR A 31 -13.75 -6.05 3.03
CA THR A 31 -13.00 -6.96 2.16
C THR A 31 -12.15 -6.22 1.13
N THR A 32 -12.46 -4.94 0.91
CA THR A 32 -11.78 -4.09 -0.07
C THR A 32 -11.47 -2.73 0.50
N ILE A 33 -10.27 -2.23 0.21
CA ILE A 33 -10.00 -0.79 0.25
C ILE A 33 -9.53 -0.40 -1.15
N LEU A 34 -10.09 0.68 -1.69
CA LEU A 34 -9.74 1.15 -3.03
C LEU A 34 -9.36 2.62 -3.02
N ASN A 35 -8.45 2.99 -3.92
CA ASN A 35 -8.12 4.38 -4.26
C ASN A 35 -8.21 4.51 -5.78
N HIS A 36 -9.18 5.27 -6.28
CA HIS A 36 -9.47 5.39 -7.70
C HIS A 36 -9.12 6.77 -8.23
N ALA A 37 -8.40 6.82 -9.35
CA ALA A 37 -8.09 8.08 -10.00
C ALA A 37 -9.28 8.57 -10.83
N VAL A 38 -9.65 9.83 -10.64
CA VAL A 38 -10.72 10.51 -11.39
C VAL A 38 -10.16 11.71 -12.14
N PRO A 39 -10.81 12.15 -13.24
CA PRO A 39 -10.46 13.40 -13.91
C PRO A 39 -10.52 14.62 -12.97
N HIS A 40 -9.80 15.69 -13.32
CA HIS A 40 -9.77 16.92 -12.52
C HIS A 40 -11.13 17.63 -12.48
N ASP A 41 -11.99 17.40 -13.47
CA ASP A 41 -13.35 17.94 -13.59
C ASP A 41 -14.42 16.95 -13.09
N PHE A 42 -14.05 15.96 -12.27
CA PHE A 42 -14.97 14.98 -11.71
C PHE A 42 -16.11 15.65 -10.93
N CYS A 43 -17.34 15.45 -11.40
CA CYS A 43 -18.55 16.06 -10.84
C CYS A 43 -19.68 15.05 -10.56
N ASP A 44 -19.41 13.75 -10.75
CA ASP A 44 -20.37 12.68 -10.44
C ASP A 44 -20.59 12.54 -8.93
N GLU A 45 -21.70 11.92 -8.54
CA GLU A 45 -21.95 11.58 -7.13
C GLU A 45 -20.96 10.49 -6.69
N PRO A 46 -20.03 10.78 -5.76
CA PRO A 46 -18.88 9.91 -5.49
C PRO A 46 -19.25 8.50 -5.01
N ARG A 47 -20.30 8.36 -4.20
CA ARG A 47 -20.68 7.06 -3.63
C ARG A 47 -21.24 6.14 -4.71
N ARG A 48 -22.17 6.64 -5.51
CA ARG A 48 -22.77 5.92 -6.64
C ARG A 48 -21.72 5.54 -7.67
N TYR A 49 -20.78 6.43 -7.96
CA TYR A 49 -19.69 6.16 -8.88
C TYR A 49 -18.85 4.96 -8.41
N LEU A 50 -18.43 4.94 -7.14
CA LEU A 50 -17.67 3.82 -6.57
C LEU A 50 -18.48 2.52 -6.47
N ASP A 51 -19.76 2.58 -6.11
CA ASP A 51 -20.64 1.42 -6.07
C ASP A 51 -20.69 0.70 -7.43
N LEU A 52 -20.77 1.47 -8.53
CA LEU A 52 -20.77 0.95 -9.89
C LEU A 52 -19.40 0.36 -10.28
N LEU A 53 -18.31 0.98 -9.84
CA LEU A 53 -16.95 0.49 -10.05
C LEU A 53 -16.74 -0.85 -9.35
N VAL A 54 -17.09 -0.95 -8.06
CA VAL A 54 -17.02 -2.18 -7.26
C VAL A 54 -17.86 -3.29 -7.89
N ALA A 55 -19.10 -2.98 -8.32
CA ALA A 55 -19.97 -3.93 -8.99
C ALA A 55 -19.38 -4.44 -10.33
N ARG A 56 -18.75 -3.57 -11.12
CA ARG A 56 -18.09 -3.93 -12.39
C ARG A 56 -16.97 -4.95 -12.20
N HIS A 57 -16.27 -4.87 -11.07
CA HIS A 57 -15.21 -5.82 -10.71
C HIS A 57 -15.72 -7.06 -9.96
N GLY A 58 -17.04 -7.22 -9.78
CA GLY A 58 -17.62 -8.38 -9.08
C GLY A 58 -17.30 -8.42 -7.59
N LEU A 59 -17.00 -7.27 -6.98
CA LEU A 59 -16.58 -7.15 -5.58
C LEU A 59 -17.78 -6.92 -4.65
N SER A 60 -17.64 -7.27 -3.36
CA SER A 60 -18.68 -7.02 -2.36
C SER A 60 -18.78 -5.53 -2.02
N ARG A 61 -19.95 -5.10 -1.49
CA ARG A 61 -20.17 -3.72 -1.03
C ARG A 61 -19.50 -3.40 0.31
N GLU A 62 -18.75 -4.33 0.89
CA GLU A 62 -18.00 -4.14 2.14
C GLU A 62 -16.64 -3.53 1.81
N TYR A 63 -16.64 -2.24 1.48
CA TYR A 63 -15.43 -1.52 1.07
C TYR A 63 -15.33 -0.12 1.66
N PHE A 64 -14.09 0.35 1.79
CA PHE A 64 -13.78 1.78 1.90
C PHE A 64 -13.17 2.28 0.60
N GLY A 65 -13.56 3.48 0.19
CA GLY A 65 -13.16 4.06 -1.09
C GLY A 65 -12.56 5.45 -0.96
N LEU A 66 -11.49 5.69 -1.70
CA LEU A 66 -10.84 6.98 -1.83
C LEU A 66 -10.86 7.37 -3.31
N LEU A 67 -11.00 8.67 -3.59
CA LEU A 67 -10.89 9.24 -4.93
C LEU A 67 -9.71 10.18 -4.97
N THR A 68 -9.01 10.25 -6.10
CA THR A 68 -7.87 11.15 -6.28
C THR A 68 -7.77 11.66 -7.70
N ALA A 69 -7.32 12.90 -7.91
CA ALA A 69 -6.93 13.39 -9.24
C ALA A 69 -5.50 12.97 -9.64
N VAL A 70 -4.79 12.23 -8.77
CA VAL A 70 -3.44 11.74 -9.01
C VAL A 70 -3.50 10.43 -9.79
N GLU A 71 -2.86 10.42 -10.96
CA GLU A 71 -2.75 9.22 -11.79
C GLU A 71 -2.02 8.08 -11.05
N MET A 72 -2.53 6.84 -11.17
CA MET A 72 -1.99 5.69 -10.42
C MET A 72 -0.54 5.33 -10.76
N ARG A 73 0.00 5.82 -11.88
CA ARG A 73 1.45 5.69 -12.15
C ARG A 73 2.33 6.46 -11.16
N HIS A 74 1.78 7.44 -10.44
CA HIS A 74 2.49 8.18 -9.40
C HIS A 74 2.28 7.59 -8.00
N LEU A 75 1.58 6.46 -7.88
CA LEU A 75 1.41 5.75 -6.62
C LEU A 75 2.78 5.32 -6.07
N CYS A 76 3.04 5.68 -4.82
CA CYS A 76 4.18 5.17 -4.05
C CYS A 76 3.68 4.12 -3.05
N VAL A 77 4.32 2.95 -3.06
CA VAL A 77 4.05 1.86 -2.13
C VAL A 77 5.28 1.63 -1.28
N LEU A 78 5.16 1.75 0.04
CA LEU A 78 6.26 1.65 0.97
C LEU A 78 6.08 0.45 1.90
N GLN A 79 7.03 -0.48 1.86
CA GLN A 79 7.03 -1.67 2.69
C GLN A 79 8.02 -1.52 3.84
N TYR A 80 7.52 -1.63 5.07
CA TYR A 80 8.33 -1.60 6.29
C TYR A 80 7.88 -2.69 7.26
N ASP A 81 8.62 -3.80 7.31
CA ASP A 81 8.31 -4.98 8.13
C ASP A 81 6.86 -5.46 7.93
N PHE A 82 6.00 -5.32 8.94
CA PHE A 82 4.59 -5.73 8.91
C PHE A 82 3.63 -4.67 8.35
N VAL A 83 4.14 -3.48 8.04
CA VAL A 83 3.36 -2.34 7.54
C VAL A 83 3.59 -2.14 6.05
N THR A 84 2.53 -1.83 5.32
CA THR A 84 2.59 -1.32 3.94
C THR A 84 1.82 0.00 3.87
N VAL A 85 2.42 1.03 3.28
CA VAL A 85 1.80 2.36 3.10
C VAL A 85 1.67 2.67 1.61
N PHE A 86 0.48 3.07 1.18
CA PHE A 86 0.17 3.44 -0.19
C PHE A 86 -0.15 4.93 -0.23
N ILE A 87 0.53 5.68 -1.10
CA ILE A 87 0.45 7.14 -1.14
C ILE A 87 0.23 7.63 -2.56
N THR A 88 -0.83 8.42 -2.74
CA THR A 88 -1.01 9.29 -3.91
C THR A 88 -1.11 10.72 -3.42
N ALA A 89 -0.25 11.62 -3.90
CA ALA A 89 -0.16 12.97 -3.37
C ALA A 89 -0.20 14.03 -4.47
N GLY A 90 -1.12 14.99 -4.34
CA GLY A 90 -1.16 16.24 -5.07
C GLY A 90 -1.43 17.40 -4.11
N VAL A 91 -0.87 18.57 -4.38
CA VAL A 91 -0.88 19.76 -3.48
C VAL A 91 -1.46 21.01 -4.12
N THR A 92 -2.12 20.85 -5.26
CA THR A 92 -2.64 21.94 -6.08
C THR A 92 -3.95 22.52 -5.52
N ASN A 93 -4.43 22.03 -4.36
CA ASN A 93 -5.54 22.60 -3.59
C ASN A 93 -5.26 22.55 -2.08
N PRO A 94 -4.43 23.47 -1.60
CA PRO A 94 -4.02 23.49 -0.20
C PRO A 94 -5.17 23.87 0.74
N THR A 95 -4.96 23.73 2.05
CA THR A 95 -5.87 24.28 3.07
C THR A 95 -5.25 25.53 3.71
N PRO A 96 -5.84 26.75 3.57
CA PRO A 96 -7.12 27.07 2.92
C PRO A 96 -7.06 27.01 1.38
N PRO A 97 -8.18 26.71 0.70
CA PRO A 97 -8.22 26.56 -0.76
C PRO A 97 -7.88 27.87 -1.47
N VAL A 98 -7.06 27.76 -2.52
CA VAL A 98 -6.68 28.88 -3.40
C VAL A 98 -7.38 28.77 -4.77
N ASP A 99 -7.79 27.56 -5.16
CA ASP A 99 -8.53 27.24 -6.39
C ASP A 99 -9.43 26.00 -6.16
N ASP A 100 -10.38 25.75 -7.04
CA ASP A 100 -11.34 24.63 -6.97
C ASP A 100 -10.77 23.30 -7.51
N ALA A 101 -9.46 23.23 -7.83
CA ALA A 101 -8.83 22.02 -8.35
C ALA A 101 -8.86 20.87 -7.33
N PRO A 102 -9.38 19.66 -7.61
CA PRO A 102 -9.49 18.60 -6.60
C PRO A 102 -8.21 17.77 -6.49
N HIS A 103 -7.12 18.34 -5.97
CA HIS A 103 -5.93 17.55 -5.62
C HIS A 103 -5.97 17.13 -4.17
N THR A 104 -5.58 15.89 -3.92
CA THR A 104 -5.68 15.23 -2.62
C THR A 104 -4.43 14.45 -2.28
N ILE A 105 -4.16 14.32 -0.99
CA ILE A 105 -3.19 13.36 -0.46
C ILE A 105 -3.97 12.22 0.19
N ASN A 106 -4.03 11.10 -0.51
CA ASN A 106 -4.62 9.87 0.00
C ASN A 106 -3.53 8.94 0.51
N ILE A 107 -3.70 8.45 1.74
CA ILE A 107 -2.77 7.52 2.37
C ILE A 107 -3.55 6.30 2.87
N ILE A 108 -3.20 5.12 2.38
CA ILE A 108 -3.72 3.85 2.90
C ILE A 108 -2.61 3.14 3.66
N VAL A 109 -2.84 2.81 4.91
CA VAL A 109 -1.96 2.00 5.74
C VAL A 109 -2.56 0.61 5.88
N HIS A 110 -1.76 -0.41 5.61
CA HIS A 110 -2.09 -1.80 5.91
C HIS A 110 -1.09 -2.36 6.92
N SER A 111 -1.60 -3.04 7.94
CA SER A 111 -0.83 -3.79 8.93
C SER A 111 -1.16 -5.27 8.85
N ARG A 112 -0.13 -6.11 8.80
CA ARG A 112 -0.30 -7.58 8.93
C ARG A 112 -0.63 -8.00 10.36
N GLU A 113 -0.30 -7.18 11.33
CA GLU A 113 -0.62 -7.38 12.75
C GLU A 113 -1.92 -6.66 13.10
N GLY A 114 -2.65 -7.19 14.08
CA GLY A 114 -3.96 -6.68 14.48
C GLY A 114 -3.87 -5.32 15.17
N MET A 115 -4.94 -4.54 15.10
CA MET A 115 -5.08 -3.27 15.81
C MET A 115 -6.48 -3.20 16.42
N CYS A 116 -6.60 -2.74 17.65
CA CYS A 116 -7.91 -2.41 18.20
C CYS A 116 -8.45 -1.12 17.55
N ASP A 117 -9.74 -0.85 17.72
CA ASP A 117 -10.38 0.34 17.13
C ASP A 117 -9.70 1.65 17.57
N ALA A 118 -9.26 1.74 18.84
CA ALA A 118 -8.53 2.89 19.34
C ALA A 118 -7.18 3.08 18.62
N ALA A 119 -6.44 2.00 18.39
CA ALA A 119 -5.19 2.03 17.64
C ALA A 119 -5.40 2.38 16.16
N LEU A 120 -6.49 1.90 15.52
CA LEU A 120 -6.82 2.28 14.15
C LEU A 120 -7.09 3.78 14.02
N LEU A 121 -7.85 4.35 14.97
CA LEU A 121 -8.12 5.78 15.03
C LEU A 121 -6.84 6.59 15.33
N GLU A 122 -6.04 6.16 16.30
CA GLU A 122 -4.78 6.80 16.63
C GLU A 122 -3.79 6.73 15.45
N MET A 123 -3.80 5.65 14.67
CA MET A 123 -2.97 5.54 13.47
C MET A 123 -3.35 6.60 12.41
N ILE A 124 -4.64 6.94 12.27
CA ILE A 124 -5.06 8.05 11.40
C ILE A 124 -4.42 9.36 11.87
N ILE A 125 -4.34 9.60 13.18
CA ILE A 125 -3.67 10.77 13.76
C ILE A 125 -2.17 10.75 13.42
N THR A 126 -1.49 9.62 13.63
CA THR A 126 -0.08 9.44 13.31
C THR A 126 0.23 9.70 11.84
N VAL A 127 -0.57 9.13 10.93
CA VAL A 127 -0.46 9.35 9.47
C VAL A 127 -0.65 10.81 9.13
N THR A 128 -1.68 11.44 9.68
CA THR A 128 -2.00 12.85 9.41
C THR A 128 -0.89 13.78 9.88
N GLY A 129 -0.35 13.54 11.08
CA GLY A 129 0.78 14.29 11.61
C GLY A 129 2.06 14.10 10.78
N ALA A 130 2.36 12.87 10.36
CA ALA A 130 3.49 12.58 9.49
C ALA A 130 3.39 13.29 8.13
N LYS A 131 2.20 13.28 7.52
CA LYS A 131 1.93 13.99 6.26
C LYS A 131 2.12 15.49 6.42
N ALA A 132 1.56 16.08 7.48
CA ALA A 132 1.70 17.51 7.75
C ALA A 132 3.17 17.91 7.96
N GLN A 133 3.93 17.09 8.70
CA GLN A 133 5.38 17.28 8.87
C GLN A 133 6.11 17.19 7.52
N ALA A 134 5.82 16.18 6.70
CA ALA A 134 6.46 16.03 5.39
C ALA A 134 6.21 17.25 4.48
N LEU A 135 4.99 17.81 4.49
CA LEU A 135 4.67 19.02 3.74
C LEU A 135 5.43 20.23 4.28
N HIS A 136 5.51 20.36 5.62
CA HIS A 136 6.28 21.42 6.26
C HIS A 136 7.77 21.36 5.89
N ASP A 137 8.38 20.17 5.93
CA ASP A 137 9.79 19.96 5.60
C ASP A 137 10.09 20.26 4.11
N LEU A 138 9.08 20.12 3.25
CA LEU A 138 9.15 20.53 1.84
C LEU A 138 8.95 22.05 1.63
N GLY A 139 8.66 22.81 2.69
CA GLY A 139 8.47 24.26 2.66
C GLY A 139 7.05 24.73 2.37
N TYR A 140 6.04 23.84 2.43
CA TYR A 140 4.64 24.26 2.32
C TYR A 140 4.15 24.87 3.65
N ASP A 141 3.28 25.88 3.56
CA ASP A 141 2.68 26.58 4.69
C ASP A 141 1.30 26.03 5.09
N PHE A 142 0.90 24.90 4.50
CA PHE A 142 -0.36 24.21 4.78
C PHE A 142 -0.11 22.73 5.19
N PRO A 143 -0.97 22.17 6.07
CA PRO A 143 -0.78 20.82 6.62
C PRO A 143 -1.35 19.71 5.73
N GLY A 144 -2.00 20.06 4.61
CA GLY A 144 -2.70 19.12 3.75
C GLY A 144 -3.59 19.81 2.72
N THR A 145 -4.36 19.03 1.99
CA THR A 145 -5.37 19.50 1.03
C THR A 145 -6.77 19.48 1.65
N THR A 146 -7.73 20.10 0.96
CA THR A 146 -9.13 20.14 1.40
C THR A 146 -9.84 18.79 1.37
N THR A 147 -9.28 17.79 0.69
CA THR A 147 -9.94 16.48 0.44
C THR A 147 -9.06 15.29 0.80
N ASP A 148 -8.05 15.49 1.66
CA ASP A 148 -7.18 14.40 2.11
C ASP A 148 -7.98 13.27 2.76
N ALA A 149 -7.68 12.03 2.38
CA ALA A 149 -8.29 10.85 2.98
C ALA A 149 -7.26 9.84 3.48
N VAL A 150 -7.52 9.27 4.65
CA VAL A 150 -6.70 8.21 5.25
C VAL A 150 -7.56 6.97 5.45
N ALA A 151 -7.02 5.81 5.10
CA ALA A 151 -7.58 4.52 5.51
C ALA A 151 -6.50 3.70 6.22
N VAL A 152 -6.83 3.13 7.37
CA VAL A 152 -5.96 2.23 8.12
C VAL A 152 -6.66 0.89 8.23
N ALA A 153 -5.99 -0.17 7.81
CA ALA A 153 -6.48 -1.54 7.88
C ALA A 153 -5.48 -2.45 8.56
N CYS A 154 -5.98 -3.39 9.35
CA CYS A 154 -5.22 -4.52 9.83
C CYS A 154 -5.90 -5.83 9.39
N GLU A 155 -5.12 -6.91 9.31
CA GLU A 155 -5.68 -8.26 9.10
C GLU A 155 -6.64 -8.60 10.25
N ARG A 156 -7.88 -8.96 9.91
CA ARG A 156 -8.95 -9.17 10.90
C ARG A 156 -8.63 -10.28 11.89
N ASP A 157 -8.01 -11.36 11.40
CA ASP A 157 -7.75 -12.58 12.15
C ASP A 157 -6.27 -12.67 12.63
N ALA A 158 -5.56 -11.53 12.71
CA ALA A 158 -4.16 -11.50 13.11
C ALA A 158 -3.92 -11.86 14.57
N SER A 159 -2.82 -12.57 14.83
CA SER A 159 -2.27 -12.75 16.17
C SER A 159 -1.50 -11.51 16.60
N GLY A 160 -1.74 -11.02 17.81
CA GLY A 160 -1.16 -9.77 18.31
C GLY A 160 -2.00 -8.57 17.90
N VAL A 161 -2.48 -7.81 18.90
CA VAL A 161 -3.34 -6.66 18.69
C VAL A 161 -2.69 -5.45 19.33
N HIS A 162 -2.19 -4.53 18.51
CA HIS A 162 -1.71 -3.24 18.96
C HIS A 162 -2.85 -2.47 19.62
N THR A 163 -2.63 -2.02 20.85
CA THR A 163 -3.60 -1.19 21.59
C THR A 163 -3.39 0.31 21.37
N TYR A 164 -2.23 0.67 20.82
CA TYR A 164 -1.82 2.04 20.54
C TYR A 164 -1.08 2.08 19.18
N ALA A 165 -1.11 3.23 18.53
CA ALA A 165 -0.48 3.48 17.24
C ALA A 165 0.21 4.86 17.13
N GLY A 166 0.45 5.53 18.27
CA GLY A 166 1.23 6.75 18.33
C GLY A 166 2.71 6.54 17.93
N THR A 167 3.44 7.62 17.66
CA THR A 167 4.82 7.58 17.12
C THR A 167 5.86 6.92 18.03
N LEU A 168 5.56 6.72 19.32
CA LEU A 168 6.43 5.97 20.24
C LEU A 168 6.27 4.44 20.10
N THR A 169 5.17 3.98 19.51
CA THR A 169 4.90 2.56 19.28
C THR A 169 5.64 2.02 18.06
N GLU A 170 5.85 0.71 17.99
CA GLU A 170 6.46 0.06 16.82
C GLU A 170 5.70 0.36 15.52
N ALA A 171 4.37 0.23 15.55
CA ALA A 171 3.54 0.43 14.38
C ALA A 171 3.51 1.91 13.96
N GLY A 172 3.29 2.80 14.94
CA GLY A 172 3.23 4.24 14.69
C GLY A 172 4.55 4.81 14.19
N ARG A 173 5.69 4.41 14.77
CA ARG A 173 7.02 4.86 14.31
C ARG A 173 7.27 4.49 12.84
N ARG A 174 7.00 3.23 12.47
CA ARG A 174 7.21 2.75 11.09
C ARG A 174 6.32 3.44 10.08
N VAL A 175 5.04 3.59 10.41
CA VAL A 175 4.10 4.32 9.54
C VAL A 175 4.53 5.78 9.40
N HIS A 176 4.94 6.42 10.50
CA HIS A 176 5.44 7.79 10.47
C HIS A 176 6.67 7.94 9.56
N GLU A 177 7.68 7.09 9.72
CA GLU A 177 8.88 7.08 8.87
C GLU A 177 8.55 6.82 7.39
N ALA A 178 7.61 5.90 7.10
CA ALA A 178 7.16 5.62 5.74
C ALA A 178 6.40 6.80 5.12
N VAL A 179 5.52 7.47 5.86
CA VAL A 179 4.80 8.63 5.34
C VAL A 179 5.74 9.81 5.13
N LEU A 180 6.67 10.06 6.05
CA LEU A 180 7.68 11.12 5.91
C LEU A 180 8.54 10.96 4.65
N TYR A 181 8.92 9.73 4.32
CA TYR A 181 9.68 9.45 3.10
C TYR A 181 8.80 9.43 1.84
N GLY A 182 7.62 8.82 1.93
CA GLY A 182 6.79 8.53 0.76
C GLY A 182 6.00 9.72 0.22
N VAL A 183 5.62 10.69 1.05
CA VAL A 183 4.92 11.91 0.59
C VAL A 183 5.78 12.74 -0.36
N PRO A 184 7.04 13.09 -0.02
CA PRO A 184 7.96 13.74 -0.96
C PRO A 184 8.12 12.98 -2.28
N GLU A 185 8.29 11.66 -2.22
CA GLU A 185 8.46 10.81 -3.41
C GLU A 185 7.22 10.82 -4.31
N ALA A 186 6.02 10.75 -3.74
CA ALA A 186 4.76 10.81 -4.49
C ALA A 186 4.56 12.18 -5.14
N LEU A 187 4.87 13.27 -4.41
CA LEU A 187 4.79 14.63 -4.95
C LEU A 187 5.80 14.87 -6.06
N ALA A 188 7.04 14.42 -5.91
CA ALA A 188 8.07 14.56 -6.93
C ALA A 188 7.65 13.89 -8.26
N ARG A 189 6.97 12.74 -8.20
CA ARG A 189 6.42 12.05 -9.37
C ARG A 189 5.25 12.81 -9.99
N HIS A 190 4.29 13.23 -9.17
CA HIS A 190 3.13 13.97 -9.66
C HIS A 190 3.52 15.33 -10.29
N GLN A 191 4.54 15.99 -9.74
CA GLN A 191 5.10 17.25 -10.27
C GLN A 191 6.05 17.04 -11.46
N GLY A 192 6.26 15.80 -11.91
CA GLY A 192 7.11 15.48 -13.06
C GLY A 192 8.61 15.61 -12.83
N LYS A 193 9.07 15.78 -11.57
CA LYS A 193 10.49 15.81 -11.18
C LYS A 193 11.14 14.43 -11.29
N VAL A 194 10.36 13.38 -11.03
CA VAL A 194 10.75 11.97 -11.21
C VAL A 194 9.76 11.33 -12.19
N ARG A 195 10.26 10.62 -13.20
CA ARG A 195 9.43 9.96 -14.22
C ARG A 195 9.49 8.45 -14.08
N ARG A 196 8.32 7.82 -14.08
CA ARG A 196 8.10 6.37 -14.01
C ARG A 196 6.90 6.00 -14.90
N ASP A 197 6.94 4.82 -15.50
CA ASP A 197 5.86 4.30 -16.33
C ASP A 197 4.73 3.62 -15.53
N GLY A 198 4.91 3.48 -14.22
CA GLY A 198 3.96 2.85 -13.32
C GLY A 198 4.30 3.13 -11.85
N PRO A 199 3.53 2.54 -10.91
CA PRO A 199 3.74 2.71 -9.48
C PRO A 199 5.18 2.40 -9.04
N SER A 200 5.67 3.16 -8.06
CA SER A 200 6.96 2.93 -7.43
C SER A 200 6.80 2.12 -6.14
N PHE A 201 7.68 1.16 -5.93
CA PHE A 201 7.71 0.32 -4.75
C PHE A 201 9.01 0.58 -3.98
N PHE A 202 8.90 0.87 -2.68
CA PHE A 202 10.02 1.16 -1.80
C PHE A 202 10.07 0.14 -0.67
N ILE A 203 11.27 -0.31 -0.34
CA ILE A 203 11.52 -1.27 0.72
C ILE A 203 12.43 -0.62 1.75
N TYR A 204 12.03 -0.66 3.02
CA TYR A 204 12.93 -0.31 4.11
C TYR A 204 13.99 -1.40 4.29
N SER A 205 15.25 -1.06 4.06
CA SER A 205 16.39 -1.95 4.19
C SER A 205 17.19 -1.61 5.45
N ARG A 206 17.65 -2.65 6.14
CA ARG A 206 18.66 -2.56 7.22
C ARG A 206 20.04 -3.02 6.74
N TYR A 207 20.13 -3.53 5.52
CA TYR A 207 21.38 -4.03 4.97
C TYR A 207 22.28 -2.85 4.60
N GLY A 208 23.47 -2.73 5.21
CA GLY A 208 24.34 -1.57 4.99
C GLY A 208 23.89 -0.30 5.70
N GLY A 209 22.98 -0.43 6.68
CA GLY A 209 22.40 0.68 7.43
C GLY A 209 20.92 0.88 7.12
N ASP A 210 20.26 1.68 7.94
CA ASP A 210 18.83 1.97 7.87
C ASP A 210 18.54 2.98 6.75
N HIS A 211 17.85 2.53 5.70
CA HIS A 211 17.49 3.39 4.56
C HIS A 211 16.35 2.81 3.71
N TRP A 212 15.73 3.68 2.91
CA TRP A 212 14.75 3.28 1.88
C TRP A 212 15.44 2.96 0.56
N VAL A 213 14.98 1.91 -0.10
CA VAL A 213 15.43 1.50 -1.45
C VAL A 213 14.22 1.50 -2.37
N GLU A 214 14.25 2.29 -3.45
CA GLU A 214 13.30 2.12 -4.55
C GLU A 214 13.63 0.82 -5.30
N TRP A 215 12.64 -0.03 -5.48
CA TRP A 215 12.76 -1.20 -6.32
C TRP A 215 12.87 -0.78 -7.78
N GLU A 216 14.01 -1.10 -8.39
CA GLU A 216 14.23 -0.96 -9.81
C GLU A 216 14.62 -2.31 -10.41
N LYS A 217 14.05 -2.63 -11.57
CA LYS A 217 14.36 -3.88 -12.28
C LYS A 217 15.79 -3.88 -12.81
N GLU A 218 16.24 -2.73 -13.32
CA GLU A 218 17.57 -2.56 -13.90
C GLU A 218 18.56 -2.19 -12.80
N GLY A 219 19.77 -2.75 -12.84
CA GLY A 219 20.83 -2.41 -11.88
C GLY A 219 20.59 -2.88 -10.44
N CYS A 220 19.56 -3.71 -10.18
CA CYS A 220 19.29 -4.23 -8.85
C CYS A 220 20.52 -4.96 -8.29
N PRO A 221 21.09 -4.53 -7.15
CA PRO A 221 22.30 -5.14 -6.60
C PRO A 221 22.09 -6.59 -6.14
N TYR A 222 20.82 -6.99 -5.98
CA TYR A 222 20.43 -8.34 -5.60
C TYR A 222 20.12 -9.25 -6.81
N TYR A 223 20.26 -8.77 -8.05
CA TYR A 223 19.97 -9.58 -9.23
C TYR A 223 21.14 -10.50 -9.64
N PRO A 224 20.89 -11.79 -9.94
CA PRO A 224 19.66 -12.53 -9.65
C PRO A 224 19.61 -12.95 -8.18
N CYS A 225 18.43 -12.88 -7.56
CA CYS A 225 18.29 -13.30 -6.16
C CYS A 225 18.09 -14.83 -6.02
N HIS A 226 17.63 -15.53 -7.07
CA HIS A 226 17.44 -16.99 -7.10
C HIS A 226 18.10 -17.66 -8.31
N PHE A 227 17.84 -17.19 -9.53
CA PHE A 227 18.39 -17.79 -10.76
C PHE A 227 18.44 -16.82 -11.96
N PRO A 228 19.37 -17.02 -12.93
CA PRO A 228 19.42 -16.22 -14.14
C PRO A 228 18.11 -16.27 -14.94
N GLY A 229 17.63 -15.12 -15.41
CA GLY A 229 16.38 -15.03 -16.19
C GLY A 229 15.10 -15.03 -15.37
N GLN A 230 15.20 -15.00 -14.02
CA GLN A 230 14.04 -14.83 -13.15
C GLN A 230 13.26 -13.52 -13.42
N ARG A 231 11.97 -13.53 -13.10
CA ARG A 231 11.18 -12.31 -12.96
C ARG A 231 11.41 -11.69 -11.59
N CYS A 232 11.56 -10.37 -11.57
CA CYS A 232 11.71 -9.59 -10.35
C CYS A 232 10.53 -8.64 -10.10
N ASP A 233 9.46 -8.71 -10.92
CA ASP A 233 8.28 -7.82 -10.83
C ASP A 233 7.62 -7.83 -9.44
N TYR A 234 7.93 -8.83 -8.59
CA TYR A 234 7.43 -9.01 -7.24
C TYR A 234 8.56 -9.26 -6.22
N CYS A 235 9.60 -8.41 -6.20
CA CYS A 235 10.66 -8.51 -5.19
C CYS A 235 10.14 -8.54 -3.75
N TYR A 236 8.98 -7.91 -3.51
CA TYR A 236 8.13 -8.28 -2.38
C TYR A 236 6.95 -9.09 -2.88
N CYS A 237 6.83 -10.32 -2.38
CA CYS A 237 5.83 -11.27 -2.85
C CYS A 237 4.42 -10.79 -2.43
N PRO A 238 3.46 -10.60 -3.36
CA PRO A 238 2.07 -10.27 -3.04
C PRO A 238 1.32 -11.35 -2.24
N CYS A 239 1.89 -12.56 -2.14
CA CYS A 239 1.37 -13.62 -1.28
C CYS A 239 2.05 -13.66 0.09
N TYR A 240 2.97 -12.75 0.40
CA TYR A 240 3.71 -12.78 1.67
C TYR A 240 2.88 -12.22 2.84
N PRO A 241 2.92 -12.86 4.03
CA PRO A 241 3.40 -14.21 4.27
C PRO A 241 2.37 -15.22 3.75
N CYS A 242 2.81 -16.24 3.02
CA CYS A 242 1.87 -17.23 2.48
C CYS A 242 1.56 -18.35 3.48
N ALA A 243 2.42 -18.53 4.50
CA ALA A 243 2.34 -19.58 5.50
C ALA A 243 2.20 -21.00 4.91
N ASP A 244 2.67 -21.20 3.68
CA ASP A 244 2.67 -22.48 2.96
C ASP A 244 4.05 -23.12 3.10
N GLU A 245 4.15 -24.18 3.91
CA GLU A 245 5.43 -24.81 4.29
C GLU A 245 6.18 -25.46 3.12
N GLU A 246 5.54 -25.63 1.95
CA GLU A 246 6.24 -26.04 0.72
C GLU A 246 7.03 -24.88 0.08
N LEU A 247 6.72 -23.64 0.45
CA LEU A 247 7.28 -22.41 -0.12
C LEU A 247 8.13 -21.62 0.88
N GLY A 248 8.25 -22.06 2.12
CA GLY A 248 8.98 -21.36 3.16
C GLY A 248 8.80 -21.98 4.52
N GLU A 249 9.28 -21.29 5.55
CA GLU A 249 9.25 -21.76 6.93
C GLU A 249 9.10 -20.58 7.90
N TRP A 250 8.63 -20.85 9.11
CA TRP A 250 8.58 -19.84 10.16
C TRP A 250 9.90 -19.84 10.93
N VAL A 251 10.63 -18.72 10.89
CA VAL A 251 11.90 -18.52 11.58
C VAL A 251 11.72 -17.65 12.83
N GLU A 252 12.53 -17.87 13.86
CA GLU A 252 12.59 -16.99 15.01
C GLU A 252 13.25 -15.65 14.62
N SER A 253 12.60 -14.56 15.00
CA SER A 253 13.13 -13.20 14.88
C SER A 253 14.07 -12.91 16.04
N SER A 254 15.06 -12.05 15.80
CA SER A 254 15.97 -11.52 16.83
C SER A 254 15.25 -10.88 18.02
N ASN A 255 13.99 -10.50 17.85
CA ASN A 255 13.18 -9.82 18.86
C ASN A 255 12.19 -10.77 19.58
N GLY A 256 12.35 -12.09 19.40
CA GLY A 256 11.53 -13.12 20.09
C GLY A 256 10.17 -13.42 19.44
N GLY A 257 9.86 -12.82 18.28
CA GLY A 257 8.69 -13.18 17.46
C GLY A 257 9.00 -14.26 16.41
N ARG A 258 8.00 -14.71 15.65
CA ARG A 258 8.20 -15.56 14.45
C ARG A 258 7.97 -14.75 13.19
N VAL A 259 8.84 -14.91 12.19
CA VAL A 259 8.72 -14.28 10.87
C VAL A 259 8.66 -15.37 9.82
N TRP A 260 7.87 -15.17 8.77
CA TRP A 260 7.82 -16.08 7.64
C TRP A 260 9.08 -15.91 6.78
N GLY A 261 9.93 -16.92 6.71
CA GLY A 261 11.08 -17.00 5.83
C GLY A 261 10.71 -17.67 4.52
N CYS A 262 10.71 -16.92 3.42
CA CYS A 262 10.47 -17.47 2.08
C CYS A 262 11.68 -17.31 1.14
N ALA A 263 12.88 -17.21 1.70
CA ALA A 263 14.11 -16.93 0.96
C ALA A 263 14.40 -17.96 -0.14
N GLY A 264 14.00 -19.22 0.03
CA GLY A 264 14.11 -20.28 -0.99
C GLY A 264 12.99 -20.31 -2.03
N CYS A 265 11.96 -19.45 -1.91
CA CYS A 265 10.77 -19.52 -2.76
C CYS A 265 11.04 -18.98 -4.17
N THR A 266 10.85 -19.84 -5.16
CA THR A 266 10.99 -19.49 -6.59
C THR A 266 9.67 -19.25 -7.30
N LEU A 267 8.52 -19.39 -6.63
CA LEU A 267 7.19 -19.42 -7.27
C LEU A 267 6.94 -18.19 -8.16
N LEU A 268 7.12 -16.98 -7.62
CA LEU A 268 6.92 -15.72 -8.37
C LEU A 268 8.14 -15.27 -9.18
N HIS A 269 9.25 -16.01 -9.08
CA HIS A 269 10.44 -15.78 -9.89
C HIS A 269 10.34 -16.48 -11.26
N VAL A 270 9.46 -17.48 -11.39
CA VAL A 270 9.18 -18.16 -12.66
C VAL A 270 8.41 -17.24 -13.61
N PRO A 271 8.90 -16.96 -14.83
CA PRO A 271 8.28 -16.00 -15.73
C PRO A 271 6.81 -16.22 -16.04
N ALA A 272 6.43 -17.47 -16.37
CA ALA A 272 5.05 -17.80 -16.67
C ALA A 272 4.10 -17.57 -15.48
N ILE A 273 4.58 -17.78 -14.25
CA ILE A 273 3.79 -17.56 -13.02
C ILE A 273 3.65 -16.06 -12.75
N ALA A 274 4.75 -15.29 -12.80
CA ALA A 274 4.71 -13.85 -12.59
C ALA A 274 3.80 -13.15 -13.62
N ASP A 275 3.91 -13.52 -14.89
CA ASP A 275 3.05 -12.99 -15.96
C ASP A 275 1.59 -13.39 -15.79
N TYR A 276 1.32 -14.55 -15.18
CA TYR A 276 -0.03 -14.96 -14.80
C TYR A 276 -0.58 -14.10 -13.67
N VAL A 277 0.18 -13.86 -12.60
CA VAL A 277 -0.23 -12.99 -11.48
C VAL A 277 -0.48 -11.56 -11.95
N LYS A 278 0.36 -11.03 -12.86
CA LYS A 278 0.17 -9.70 -13.42
C LYS A 278 -1.16 -9.54 -14.14
N ARG A 279 -1.61 -10.58 -14.85
CA ARG A 279 -2.91 -10.62 -15.52
C ARG A 279 -4.06 -10.96 -14.58
N ASN A 280 -3.79 -11.76 -13.55
CA ASN A 280 -4.77 -12.32 -12.61
C ASN A 280 -4.31 -12.05 -11.17
N PRO A 281 -4.34 -10.79 -10.69
CA PRO A 281 -3.80 -10.44 -9.37
C PRO A 281 -4.58 -11.09 -8.21
N GLU A 282 -5.81 -11.55 -8.47
CA GLU A 282 -6.62 -12.29 -7.50
C GLU A 282 -6.30 -13.80 -7.46
N ALA A 283 -5.44 -14.32 -8.35
CA ALA A 283 -5.14 -15.75 -8.46
C ALA A 283 -4.64 -16.36 -7.14
N THR A 284 -5.37 -17.31 -6.58
CA THR A 284 -5.06 -17.87 -5.25
C THR A 284 -3.69 -18.55 -5.20
N LEU A 285 -3.08 -18.67 -4.02
CA LEU A 285 -1.78 -19.36 -3.90
C LEU A 285 -1.86 -20.81 -4.45
N ALA A 286 -2.96 -21.51 -4.15
CA ALA A 286 -3.22 -22.85 -4.66
C ALA A 286 -3.31 -22.89 -6.20
N GLU A 287 -3.88 -21.87 -6.82
CA GLU A 287 -3.92 -21.74 -8.28
C GLU A 287 -2.53 -21.52 -8.88
N LEU A 288 -1.70 -20.68 -8.25
CA LEU A 288 -0.32 -20.46 -8.69
C LEU A 288 0.53 -21.73 -8.55
N LYS A 289 0.37 -22.49 -7.45
CA LYS A 289 1.03 -23.79 -7.26
C LYS A 289 0.61 -24.80 -8.33
N ARG A 290 -0.69 -24.93 -8.61
CA ARG A 290 -1.20 -25.78 -9.71
C ARG A 290 -0.68 -25.37 -11.09
N LEU A 291 -0.54 -24.07 -11.35
CA LEU A 291 0.04 -23.60 -12.60
C LEU A 291 1.52 -24.00 -12.70
N ARG A 292 2.26 -23.91 -11.60
CA ARG A 292 3.68 -24.31 -11.54
C ARG A 292 3.88 -25.79 -11.79
N GLU A 293 3.01 -26.67 -11.29
CA GLU A 293 3.06 -28.11 -11.53
C GLU A 293 2.89 -28.50 -13.00
N ARG A 294 2.37 -27.60 -13.84
CA ARG A 294 2.10 -27.83 -15.27
C ARG A 294 3.20 -27.28 -16.19
N LEU A 295 4.20 -26.58 -15.65
CA LEU A 295 5.34 -26.02 -16.38
C LEU A 295 6.52 -27.00 -16.37
#